data_AF-A0A1V9ZPR1-F1
#
_entry.id   AF-A0A1V9ZPR1-F1
#
_cell.length_a   1.000
_cell.length_b   1.000
_cell.length_c   1.000
_cell.angle_alpha   90.00
_cell.angle_beta   90.00
_cell.angle_gamma   90.00
#
_symmetry.space_group_name_H-M   'P 1'
#
loop_
_entity.id
_entity.type
_entity.pdbx_description
1 polymer ?
#
loop_
_entity_poly.entity_id
_entity_poly.type
_entity_poly.pdbx_seq_one_letter_code
_entity_poly.pdbx_strand_id
1 'polypeptide(L)' 'MGAVSKYPYPKHTWSPAGGWWNEPKNWKSRTGVLVGVLGLLIVPMASFATKHKTTYSHLPPTEE' A
#
# COMPACT_ATOMS: atom_id res chain seq x y z
N MET A 1 7.77 -18.85 -2.17
CA MET A 1 7.50 -19.00 -3.61
C MET A 1 8.83 -18.93 -4.35
N GLY A 2 9.12 -19.87 -5.24
CA GLY A 2 10.27 -19.81 -6.13
C GLY A 2 10.16 -20.89 -7.20
N ALA A 3 9.90 -20.49 -8.45
CA ALA A 3 9.82 -21.38 -9.62
C ALA A 3 11.19 -21.67 -10.25
N VAL A 4 12.26 -21.08 -9.71
CA VAL A 4 13.63 -21.12 -10.26
C VAL A 4 14.59 -21.65 -9.19
N SER A 5 15.60 -22.41 -9.63
CA SER A 5 16.67 -22.91 -8.78
C SER A 5 17.45 -21.76 -8.13
N LYS A 6 17.73 -21.88 -6.83
CA LYS A 6 18.50 -20.87 -6.09
C LYS A 6 19.98 -20.98 -6.48
N TYR A 7 20.56 -19.87 -6.95
CA TYR A 7 22.00 -19.75 -7.24
C TYR A 7 22.76 -19.11 -6.07
N PRO A 8 24.09 -19.27 -5.98
CA PRO A 8 24.90 -18.60 -4.97
C PRO A 8 24.71 -17.07 -5.02
N TYR A 9 24.60 -16.45 -3.85
CA TYR A 9 24.40 -15.00 -3.71
C TYR A 9 25.17 -14.48 -2.47
N PRO A 10 25.52 -13.18 -2.42
CA PRO A 10 26.20 -12.61 -1.26
C PRO A 10 25.25 -12.53 -0.05
N LYS A 11 25.63 -13.20 1.04
CA LYS A 11 24.78 -13.36 2.25
C LYS A 11 24.69 -12.11 3.13
N HIS A 12 25.68 -11.22 3.03
CA HIS A 12 25.82 -10.07 3.93
C HIS A 12 25.41 -8.75 3.27
N THR A 13 24.83 -8.78 2.06
CA THR A 13 24.33 -7.59 1.40
C THR A 13 22.95 -7.23 1.93
N TRP A 14 22.81 -6.02 2.45
CA TRP A 14 21.51 -5.48 2.85
C TRP A 14 20.87 -4.68 1.72
N SER A 15 19.57 -4.84 1.54
CA SER A 15 18.74 -4.07 0.62
C SER A 15 17.39 -3.80 1.28
N PRO A 16 16.84 -2.57 1.17
CA PRO A 16 15.54 -2.23 1.75
C PRO A 16 14.39 -3.05 1.13
N ALA A 17 14.50 -3.46 -0.13
CA ALA A 17 13.49 -4.26 -0.82
C ALA A 17 13.61 -5.78 -0.56
N GLY A 18 14.63 -6.21 0.20
CA GLY A 18 15.02 -7.62 0.33
C GLY A 18 16.10 -8.02 -0.68
N GLY A 19 16.84 -9.07 -0.34
CA GLY A 19 17.92 -9.60 -1.16
C GLY A 19 17.47 -10.76 -2.06
N TRP A 20 18.44 -11.55 -2.49
CA TRP A 20 18.23 -12.71 -3.34
C TRP A 20 17.40 -13.79 -2.63
N TRP A 21 16.38 -14.30 -3.34
CA TRP A 21 15.53 -15.41 -2.88
C TRP A 21 14.92 -15.20 -1.49
N ASN A 22 14.56 -13.96 -1.17
CA ASN A 22 14.07 -13.60 0.16
C ASN A 22 12.74 -14.30 0.49
N GLU A 23 12.79 -15.22 1.45
CA GLU A 23 11.62 -15.95 1.97
C GLU A 23 11.51 -15.69 3.49
N PRO A 24 11.00 -14.52 3.90
CA PRO A 24 10.84 -14.23 5.31
C PRO A 24 9.76 -15.13 5.91
N LYS A 25 10.09 -15.84 7.01
CA LYS A 25 9.18 -16.77 7.69
C LYS A 25 7.85 -16.13 8.10
N ASN A 26 7.83 -14.82 8.37
CA ASN A 26 6.69 -14.05 8.86
C ASN A 26 6.07 -13.11 7.82
N TRP A 27 6.22 -13.40 6.52
CA TRP A 27 5.74 -12.52 5.44
C TRP A 27 4.26 -12.12 5.60
N LYS A 28 3.38 -13.08 5.95
CA LYS A 28 1.94 -12.85 6.10
C LYS A 28 1.61 -11.80 7.15
N SER A 29 2.24 -11.93 8.32
CA SER A 29 2.02 -11.01 9.44
C SER A 29 2.52 -9.61 9.09
N ARG A 30 3.72 -9.49 8.49
CA ARG A 30 4.28 -8.20 8.07
C ARG A 30 3.44 -7.51 7.00
N THR A 31 2.95 -8.25 6.01
CA THR A 31 2.02 -7.72 5.00
C THR A 31 0.69 -7.30 5.63
N GLY A 32 0.16 -8.09 6.58
CA GLY A 32 -1.06 -7.74 7.30
C GLY A 32 -0.93 -6.42 8.08
N VAL A 33 0.20 -6.22 8.77
CA VAL A 33 0.50 -4.95 9.46
C VAL A 33 0.58 -3.79 8.46
N LEU A 34 1.28 -3.96 7.34
CA LEU A 34 1.40 -2.92 6.31
C LEU A 34 0.02 -2.49 5.79
N VAL A 35 -0.85 -3.45 5.45
CA VAL A 35 -2.22 -3.19 4.99
C VAL A 35 -3.03 -2.49 6.09
N GLY A 36 -2.89 -2.92 7.34
CA GLY A 36 -3.56 -2.29 8.48
C GLY A 36 -3.17 -0.81 8.66
N VAL A 37 -1.87 -0.50 8.60
CA VAL A 37 -1.37 0.89 8.70
C VAL A 37 -1.86 1.73 7.52
N LEU A 38 -1.80 1.20 6.30
CA LEU A 38 -2.31 1.90 5.12
C LEU A 38 -3.81 2.18 5.24
N GLY A 39 -4.60 1.21 5.70
CA GLY A 39 -6.03 1.42 5.96
C GLY A 39 -6.28 2.52 6.99
N LEU A 40 -5.54 2.52 8.08
CA LEU A 40 -5.65 3.54 9.14
C LEU A 40 -5.34 4.95 8.63
N LEU A 41 -4.42 5.09 7.68
CA LEU A 41 -4.08 6.40 7.09
C LEU A 41 -5.06 6.82 5.98
N ILE A 42 -5.45 5.90 5.11
CA ILE A 42 -6.27 6.18 3.93
C ILE A 42 -7.72 6.48 4.31
N VAL A 43 -8.32 5.73 5.25
CA VAL A 43 -9.73 5.90 5.65
C VAL A 43 -10.06 7.30 6.17
N PRO A 44 -9.32 7.88 7.15
CA PRO A 44 -9.60 9.23 7.61
C PRO A 44 -9.29 10.29 6.55
N MET A 45 -8.22 10.10 5.76
CA MET A 45 -7.88 11.01 4.66
C MET A 45 -9.00 11.07 3.61
N ALA A 46 -9.51 9.90 3.19
CA ALA A 46 -10.62 9.81 2.27
C ALA A 46 -11.90 10.41 2.86
N SER A 47 -12.18 10.14 4.14
CA SER A 47 -13.34 10.70 4.85
C SER A 47 -13.28 12.23 4.96
N PHE A 48 -12.09 12.78 5.18
CA PHE A 48 -11.86 14.22 5.17
C PHE A 48 -12.08 14.79 3.76
N ALA A 49 -11.47 14.18 2.75
CA ALA A 49 -11.58 14.61 1.36
C ALA A 49 -13.04 14.60 0.86
N THR A 50 -13.83 13.58 1.21
CA THR A 50 -15.24 13.52 0.81
C THR A 50 -16.10 14.57 1.53
N LYS A 51 -15.83 14.84 2.81
CA LYS A 51 -16.51 15.90 3.57
C LYS A 51 -16.21 17.30 3.05
N HIS A 52 -14.98 17.56 2.60
CA HIS A 52 -14.55 18.87 2.12
C HIS A 52 -14.68 19.03 0.59
N LYS A 53 -15.40 18.14 -0.08
CA LYS A 53 -15.59 18.20 -1.53
C LYS A 53 -16.53 19.37 -1.88
N THR A 54 -15.97 20.48 -2.34
CA THR A 54 -16.76 21.60 -2.86
C THR A 54 -17.18 21.26 -4.29
N THR A 55 -18.48 21.04 -4.49
CA THR A 55 -19.04 20.81 -5.83
C THR A 55 -19.23 22.16 -6.50
N TYR A 56 -18.33 22.49 -7.43
CA TYR A 56 -18.54 23.62 -8.33
C TYR A 56 -19.44 23.16 -9.49
N SER A 57 -20.72 23.50 -9.42
CA SER A 57 -21.64 23.39 -10.54
C SER A 57 -21.40 24.54 -11.50
N HIS A 58 -21.06 24.25 -12.76
CA HIS A 58 -21.14 25.22 -13.86
C HIS A 58 -22.54 25.24 -14.49
N LEU A 59 -23.45 24.39 -14.00
CA LEU A 59 -24.83 24.37 -14.43
C LEU A 59 -25.58 25.49 -13.72
N PRO A 60 -26.42 26.26 -14.45
CA PRO A 60 -27.29 27.25 -13.83
C PRO A 60 -28.23 26.56 -12.82
N PRO A 61 -28.70 27.27 -11.77
CA PRO A 61 -29.68 26.74 -10.84
C PRO A 61 -30.92 26.25 -11.61
N THR A 62 -31.37 25.03 -11.34
CA THR A 62 -32.63 24.53 -11.89
C THR A 62 -33.77 25.32 -11.27
N GLU A 63 -34.49 26.12 -12.06
CA GLU A 63 -35.72 26.79 -11.63
C GLU A 63 -36.86 25.74 -11.60
N GLU A 64 -37.53 25.62 -10.45
CA GLU A 64 -38.75 24.81 -10.26
C GLU A 64 -40.01 25.65 -10.47
#